data_AF-A0A7C5MI71-F1
#
_entry.id   AF-A0A7C5MI71-F1
#
_cell.length_a   1.000
_cell.length_b   1.000
_cell.length_c   1.000
_cell.angle_alpha   90.00
_cell.angle_beta   90.00
_cell.angle_gamma   90.00
#
_symmetry.space_group_name_H-M   'P 1'
#
loop_
_entity.id
_entity.type
_entity.pdbx_description
1 polymer ?
#
loop_
_entity_poly.entity_id
_entity_poly.type
_entity_poly.pdbx_seq_one_letter_code
_entity_poly.pdbx_strand_id
1 'polypeptide(L)'
;MAVVRRFLAGSSGLKRRNASIFAFILATVGCSFERPSALDAFDGDSSLFPGLGVGAFCVASEECRDGLVCVASACRPAGNREANDKCILSAECKPGLVCGIFGACVQADTTEVGGPCSVDSDCQQGLYCKRKGISGHCARHNTLFRDLFEPCAETADCLAGLVCSARSHQCVPGSLLLNPDIFPGITCAPEEELPFGARMVVPRAGVESPFYDFPFPTDVRRKAGRIDLSSHPRPGPGPAGFDSLGALLDAASEDLDGFGVNPLISFRFTREVDASSLRMGFTVRFVDLTTGAEVPGLVQFVAKRDKYSCGNRVVIRPPHGVPLVGGRQYAVVITRGIRSVGNQAPVPLDDLEALLGPAEPAADPPL
;
A
#
# COMPACT_ATOMS: atom_id res chain seq x y z
N MET A 1 -24.67 5.88 29.84
CA MET A 1 -26.10 5.55 30.00
C MET A 1 -26.84 6.86 30.25
N ALA A 2 -27.50 7.40 29.22
CA ALA A 2 -28.44 8.52 29.25
C ALA A 2 -29.31 8.39 27.99
N VAL A 3 -30.61 8.69 28.12
CA VAL A 3 -31.69 8.35 27.18
C VAL A 3 -32.36 9.65 26.70
N VAL A 4 -33.04 9.60 25.53
CA VAL A 4 -34.16 10.46 25.07
C VAL A 4 -33.73 11.77 24.32
N ARG A 5 -34.29 12.30 23.21
CA ARG A 5 -35.58 12.20 22.46
C ARG A 5 -35.43 12.70 21.01
N ARG A 6 -36.31 12.24 20.12
CA ARG A 6 -36.68 12.83 18.81
C ARG A 6 -37.18 14.29 18.95
N PHE A 7 -36.88 15.15 17.97
CA PHE A 7 -37.76 16.25 17.52
C PHE A 7 -37.63 16.53 16.02
N LEU A 8 -38.74 16.96 15.42
CA LEU A 8 -39.02 17.16 13.99
C LEU A 8 -38.85 18.63 13.55
N ALA A 9 -38.49 18.81 12.27
CA ALA A 9 -38.93 19.82 11.28
C ALA A 9 -38.57 21.33 11.41
N GLY A 10 -38.33 21.94 10.24
CA GLY A 10 -38.39 23.40 9.98
C GLY A 10 -37.13 23.96 9.29
N SER A 11 -36.97 23.86 7.96
CA SER A 11 -37.41 24.81 6.92
C SER A 11 -36.59 26.09 6.74
N SER A 12 -36.18 26.29 5.48
CA SER A 12 -36.08 27.54 4.72
C SER A 12 -34.86 28.47 4.90
N GLY A 13 -34.28 28.90 3.77
CA GLY A 13 -33.31 30.00 3.78
C GLY A 13 -32.49 30.20 2.49
N LEU A 14 -33.11 30.10 1.33
CA LEU A 14 -32.50 30.44 0.04
C LEU A 14 -32.13 31.94 -0.01
N LYS A 15 -30.87 32.30 -0.33
CA LYS A 15 -30.56 33.58 -0.99
C LYS A 15 -29.38 33.46 -1.94
N ARG A 16 -29.59 34.05 -3.10
CA ARG A 16 -28.90 33.91 -4.37
C ARG A 16 -28.29 35.29 -4.72
N ARG A 17 -27.34 35.29 -5.66
CA ARG A 17 -26.88 36.42 -6.53
C ARG A 17 -25.84 37.36 -5.89
N ASN A 18 -24.84 37.92 -6.58
CA ASN A 18 -24.40 38.01 -7.99
C ASN A 18 -22.94 38.53 -7.94
N ALA A 19 -21.99 37.96 -8.68
CA ALA A 19 -21.53 38.35 -10.02
C ALA A 19 -20.67 39.64 -10.11
N SER A 20 -19.52 39.47 -10.79
CA SER A 20 -18.78 40.45 -11.62
C SER A 20 -17.75 41.36 -10.92
N ILE A 21 -16.59 41.77 -11.49
CA ILE A 21 -15.89 41.57 -12.78
C ILE A 21 -14.50 42.27 -12.63
N PHE A 22 -13.45 41.70 -13.23
CA PHE A 22 -12.21 42.28 -13.80
C PHE A 22 -11.26 43.21 -12.99
N ALA A 23 -9.96 42.87 -13.02
CA ALA A 23 -8.93 43.77 -13.54
C ALA A 23 -7.68 42.99 -14.01
N PHE A 24 -7.32 43.24 -15.27
CA PHE A 24 -6.13 42.78 -15.99
C PHE A 24 -4.91 43.62 -15.56
N ILE A 25 -3.75 43.00 -15.33
CA ILE A 25 -2.44 43.66 -15.41
C ILE A 25 -1.51 42.79 -16.26
N LEU A 26 -1.13 43.32 -17.42
CA LEU A 26 -0.04 42.85 -18.27
C LEU A 26 1.28 43.43 -17.71
N ALA A 27 2.27 42.58 -17.46
CA ALA A 27 3.67 42.98 -17.39
C ALA A 27 4.52 41.92 -18.10
N THR A 28 5.14 42.34 -19.20
CA THR A 28 6.06 41.57 -20.04
C THR A 28 7.47 41.59 -19.45
N VAL A 29 8.05 40.43 -19.15
CA VAL A 29 9.50 40.23 -19.00
C VAL A 29 9.88 38.83 -19.47
N GLY A 30 10.87 38.76 -20.37
CA GLY A 30 11.75 37.60 -20.54
C GLY A 30 11.25 36.48 -21.46
N CYS A 31 11.80 36.42 -22.68
CA CYS A 31 11.83 35.18 -23.46
C CYS A 31 12.73 34.16 -22.76
N SER A 32 12.13 33.25 -21.99
CA SER A 32 12.65 31.91 -21.74
C SER A 32 11.61 30.93 -22.26
N PHE A 33 12.04 30.04 -23.14
CA PHE A 33 11.23 29.02 -23.77
C PHE A 33 10.92 27.91 -22.74
N GLU A 34 10.06 28.19 -21.76
CA GLU A 34 9.53 27.18 -20.85
C GLU A 34 8.47 26.37 -21.60
N ARG A 35 8.87 25.18 -22.06
CA ARG A 35 7.90 24.12 -22.28
C ARG A 35 7.34 23.73 -20.91
N PRO A 36 6.02 23.78 -20.68
CA PRO A 36 5.46 23.02 -19.57
C PRO A 36 5.55 21.55 -19.96
N SER A 37 6.61 20.89 -19.54
CA SER A 37 6.64 19.43 -19.52
C SER A 37 5.73 18.98 -18.38
N ALA A 38 4.43 18.98 -18.62
CA ALA A 38 3.44 18.19 -17.89
C ALA A 38 3.60 16.70 -18.25
N LEU A 39 4.82 16.21 -18.08
CA LEU A 39 5.19 14.83 -17.86
C LEU A 39 5.99 14.91 -16.57
N ASP A 40 5.27 15.08 -15.45
CA ASP A 40 5.83 14.70 -14.18
C ASP A 40 6.34 13.27 -14.38
N ALA A 41 7.66 13.15 -14.33
CA ALA A 41 8.32 11.88 -14.27
C ALA A 41 7.56 11.07 -13.22
N PHE A 42 7.09 9.89 -13.62
CA PHE A 42 6.94 8.81 -12.67
C PHE A 42 8.34 8.59 -12.10
N ASP A 43 8.69 9.36 -11.07
CA ASP A 43 9.79 9.05 -10.20
C ASP A 43 9.31 7.77 -9.52
N GLY A 44 9.76 6.63 -10.05
CA GLY A 44 9.34 5.32 -9.57
C GLY A 44 9.56 5.33 -8.08
N ASP A 45 8.48 5.36 -7.30
CA ASP A 45 8.53 5.66 -5.87
C ASP A 45 9.40 4.61 -5.18
N SER A 46 10.67 4.95 -5.00
CA SER A 46 11.70 4.06 -4.45
C SER A 46 11.38 3.65 -3.02
N SER A 47 10.43 4.34 -2.37
CA SER A 47 9.96 4.00 -1.04
C SER A 47 9.20 2.67 -0.97
N LEU A 48 8.74 2.11 -2.11
CA LEU A 48 8.22 0.73 -2.17
C LEU A 48 9.32 -0.33 -2.06
N PHE A 49 10.54 0.01 -2.45
CA PHE A 49 11.68 -0.90 -2.50
C PHE A 49 12.90 -0.28 -1.81
N PRO A 50 12.82 0.03 -0.50
CA PRO A 50 13.87 0.74 0.20
C PRO A 50 15.13 -0.11 0.34
N GLY A 51 16.29 0.56 0.35
CA GLY A 51 17.61 -0.03 0.45
C GLY A 51 18.42 0.10 -0.83
N LEU A 52 19.72 -0.19 -0.74
CA LEU A 52 20.66 -0.11 -1.85
C LEU A 52 20.44 -1.23 -2.87
N GLY A 53 20.49 -0.89 -4.15
CA GLY A 53 20.31 -1.82 -5.27
C GLY A 53 21.54 -2.68 -5.57
N VAL A 54 21.41 -3.59 -6.53
CA VAL A 54 22.49 -4.50 -6.96
C VAL A 54 23.71 -3.70 -7.43
N GLY A 55 24.90 -4.09 -6.94
CA GLY A 55 26.16 -3.43 -7.29
C GLY A 55 26.48 -2.17 -6.50
N ALA A 56 25.52 -1.61 -5.75
CA ALA A 56 25.77 -0.47 -4.89
C ALA A 56 26.71 -0.84 -3.74
N PHE A 57 27.57 0.11 -3.36
CA PHE A 57 28.52 -0.08 -2.26
C PHE A 57 27.80 -0.22 -0.93
N CYS A 58 28.17 -1.22 -0.13
CA CYS A 58 27.59 -1.49 1.19
C CYS A 58 28.68 -1.88 2.19
N VAL A 59 28.39 -1.67 3.47
CA VAL A 59 29.22 -2.16 4.59
C VAL A 59 28.50 -3.31 5.32
N ALA A 60 27.17 -3.24 5.41
CA ALA A 60 26.33 -4.24 6.05
C ALA A 60 25.15 -4.65 5.14
N SER A 61 24.56 -5.82 5.40
CA SER A 61 23.49 -6.35 4.54
C SER A 61 22.15 -5.63 4.75
N GLU A 62 21.95 -5.00 5.91
CA GLU A 62 20.75 -4.23 6.24
C GLU A 62 20.63 -2.94 5.43
N GLU A 63 21.73 -2.47 4.84
CA GLU A 63 21.74 -1.33 3.92
C GLU A 63 21.17 -1.71 2.54
N CYS A 64 21.28 -2.98 2.16
CA CYS A 64 20.81 -3.46 0.88
C CYS A 64 19.28 -3.64 0.87
N ARG A 65 18.69 -3.52 -0.33
CA ARG A 65 17.27 -3.83 -0.54
C ARG A 65 16.96 -5.26 -0.09
N ASP A 66 15.75 -5.49 0.43
CA ASP A 66 15.27 -6.83 0.81
C ASP A 66 15.49 -7.85 -0.32
N GLY A 67 16.07 -9.00 0.01
CA GLY A 67 16.48 -10.03 -0.97
C GLY A 67 17.93 -9.92 -1.44
N LEU A 68 18.62 -8.83 -1.10
CA LEU A 68 20.04 -8.66 -1.36
C LEU A 68 20.86 -8.81 -0.06
N VAL A 69 22.14 -9.12 -0.22
CA VAL A 69 23.13 -9.21 0.86
C VAL A 69 24.40 -8.48 0.46
N CYS A 70 25.10 -7.93 1.46
CA CYS A 70 26.37 -7.24 1.21
C CYS A 70 27.51 -8.25 1.10
N VAL A 71 28.05 -8.42 -0.12
CA VAL A 71 29.15 -9.36 -0.40
C VAL A 71 30.24 -8.64 -1.17
N ALA A 72 31.47 -8.69 -0.65
CA ALA A 72 32.61 -7.97 -1.22
C ALA A 72 32.32 -6.47 -1.44
N SER A 73 31.71 -5.84 -0.43
CA SER A 73 31.33 -4.42 -0.44
C SER A 73 30.37 -4.00 -1.56
N ALA A 74 29.60 -4.94 -2.11
CA ALA A 74 28.54 -4.65 -3.06
C ALA A 74 27.27 -5.46 -2.72
N CYS A 75 26.10 -4.83 -2.86
CA CYS A 75 24.84 -5.53 -2.71
C CYS A 75 24.66 -6.54 -3.86
N ARG A 76 24.36 -7.80 -3.52
CA ARG A 76 24.14 -8.90 -4.48
C ARG A 76 22.90 -9.70 -4.11
N PRO A 77 22.22 -10.35 -5.07
CA PRO A 77 21.11 -11.24 -4.77
C PRO A 77 21.52 -12.35 -3.79
N ALA A 78 20.71 -12.60 -2.77
CA ALA A 78 21.03 -13.55 -1.71
C ALA A 78 20.96 -15.02 -2.15
N GLY A 79 20.15 -15.34 -3.17
CA GLY A 79 20.01 -16.68 -3.74
C GLY A 79 19.52 -17.74 -2.76
N ASN A 80 18.83 -17.33 -1.69
CA ASN A 80 18.43 -18.20 -0.59
C ASN A 80 16.92 -18.25 -0.35
N ARG A 81 16.12 -17.49 -1.11
CA ARG A 81 14.66 -17.47 -0.98
C ARG A 81 14.05 -18.81 -1.43
N GLU A 82 13.19 -19.37 -0.59
CA GLU A 82 12.49 -20.63 -0.80
C GLU A 82 11.28 -20.45 -1.74
N ALA A 83 10.65 -21.55 -2.16
CA ALA A 83 9.40 -21.49 -2.89
C ALA A 83 8.32 -20.71 -2.09
N ASN A 84 7.59 -19.83 -2.78
CA ASN A 84 6.60 -18.89 -2.26
C ASN A 84 7.14 -17.70 -1.45
N ASP A 85 8.44 -17.61 -1.21
CA ASP A 85 9.02 -16.37 -0.67
C ASP A 85 8.88 -15.25 -1.70
N LYS A 86 8.58 -14.04 -1.22
CA LYS A 86 8.51 -12.84 -2.06
C LYS A 86 9.84 -12.63 -2.79
N CYS A 87 9.85 -12.13 -4.01
CA CYS A 87 11.08 -11.81 -4.73
C CYS A 87 10.84 -10.62 -5.67
N ILE A 88 11.95 -9.97 -6.06
CA ILE A 88 11.95 -9.00 -7.16
C ILE A 88 12.78 -9.56 -8.32
N LEU A 89 13.97 -10.10 -8.01
CA LEU A 89 14.86 -10.71 -8.98
C LEU A 89 14.84 -12.24 -8.90
N SER A 90 14.95 -12.91 -10.04
CA SER A 90 15.06 -14.38 -10.09
C SER A 90 16.30 -14.91 -9.39
N ALA A 91 17.37 -14.11 -9.32
CA ALA A 91 18.60 -14.46 -8.61
C ALA A 91 18.48 -14.38 -7.07
N GLU A 92 17.39 -13.84 -6.53
CA GLU A 92 17.13 -13.90 -5.08
C GLU A 92 16.68 -15.30 -4.64
N CYS A 93 16.08 -16.06 -5.56
CA CYS A 93 15.57 -17.39 -5.33
C CYS A 93 16.68 -18.44 -5.36
N LYS A 94 16.46 -19.57 -4.66
CA LYS A 94 17.36 -20.72 -4.71
C LYS A 94 17.55 -21.28 -6.13
N PRO A 95 18.63 -22.05 -6.36
CA PRO A 95 18.81 -22.77 -7.62
C PRO A 95 17.58 -23.61 -8.00
N GLY A 96 17.17 -23.53 -9.27
CA GLY A 96 15.96 -24.18 -9.78
C GLY A 96 14.67 -23.37 -9.61
N LEU A 97 14.73 -22.20 -8.99
CA LEU A 97 13.59 -21.28 -8.84
C LEU A 97 13.82 -19.97 -9.61
N VAL A 98 12.73 -19.34 -10.05
CA VAL A 98 12.73 -17.98 -10.61
C VAL A 98 11.69 -17.11 -9.92
N CYS A 99 11.80 -15.79 -10.09
CA CYS A 99 10.79 -14.89 -9.60
C CYS A 99 9.59 -14.89 -10.54
N GLY A 100 8.49 -15.49 -10.09
CA GLY A 100 7.29 -15.68 -10.90
C GLY A 100 6.49 -14.39 -11.12
N ILE A 101 5.46 -14.50 -11.96
CA ILE A 101 4.58 -13.38 -12.33
C ILE A 101 3.85 -12.72 -11.15
N PHE A 102 3.75 -13.38 -9.99
CA PHE A 102 3.17 -12.80 -8.77
C PHE A 102 4.22 -12.25 -7.79
N GLY A 103 5.50 -12.22 -8.16
CA GLY A 103 6.56 -11.71 -7.29
C GLY A 103 6.89 -12.65 -6.13
N ALA A 104 6.80 -13.96 -6.39
CA ALA A 104 7.18 -15.01 -5.48
C ALA A 104 8.05 -16.05 -6.19
N CYS A 105 8.98 -16.66 -5.47
CA CYS A 105 9.85 -17.69 -6.02
C CYS A 105 9.03 -18.93 -6.38
N VAL A 106 9.09 -19.35 -7.64
CA VAL A 106 8.39 -20.52 -8.19
C VAL A 106 9.36 -21.41 -8.95
N GLN A 107 8.97 -22.65 -9.18
CA GLN A 107 9.77 -23.60 -9.95
C GLN A 107 10.04 -23.07 -11.36
N ALA A 108 11.32 -23.03 -11.74
CA ALA A 108 11.72 -22.79 -13.11
C ALA A 108 11.50 -24.06 -13.94
N ASP A 109 11.03 -23.90 -15.17
CA ASP A 109 11.04 -24.98 -16.15
C ASP A 109 12.47 -25.24 -16.67
N THR A 110 12.61 -26.22 -17.54
CA THR A 110 13.84 -26.64 -18.20
C THR A 110 13.93 -26.13 -19.64
N THR A 111 12.96 -25.33 -20.09
CA THR A 111 12.92 -24.80 -21.46
C THR A 111 14.11 -23.90 -21.74
N GLU A 112 14.92 -24.31 -22.71
CA GLU A 112 16.12 -23.59 -23.14
C GLU A 112 15.80 -22.41 -24.08
N VAL A 113 16.84 -21.66 -24.46
CA VAL A 113 16.74 -20.52 -25.37
C VAL A 113 16.04 -20.89 -26.69
N GLY A 114 15.05 -20.08 -27.09
CA GLY A 114 14.24 -20.28 -28.29
C GLY A 114 13.02 -21.17 -28.07
N GLY A 115 12.93 -21.91 -26.95
CA GLY A 115 11.74 -22.65 -26.59
C GLY A 115 10.55 -21.73 -26.24
N PRO A 116 9.30 -22.22 -26.35
CA PRO A 116 8.11 -21.40 -26.14
C PRO A 116 7.93 -21.05 -24.66
N CYS A 117 7.39 -19.87 -24.39
CA CYS A 117 7.03 -19.45 -23.04
C CYS A 117 5.83 -18.49 -23.07
N SER A 118 5.11 -18.44 -21.96
CA SER A 118 4.08 -17.45 -21.65
C SER A 118 4.55 -16.47 -20.57
N VAL A 119 5.32 -16.99 -19.61
CA VAL A 119 5.91 -16.27 -18.46
C VAL A 119 7.35 -16.72 -18.21
N ASP A 120 8.11 -15.97 -17.42
CA ASP A 120 9.52 -16.26 -17.14
C ASP A 120 9.75 -17.62 -16.46
N SER A 121 8.78 -18.12 -15.68
CA SER A 121 8.85 -19.45 -15.06
C SER A 121 8.76 -20.61 -16.04
N ASP A 122 8.31 -20.37 -17.28
CA ASP A 122 8.32 -21.39 -18.33
C ASP A 122 9.71 -21.58 -18.93
N CYS A 123 10.70 -20.78 -18.51
CA CYS A 123 12.07 -20.82 -18.97
C CYS A 123 13.03 -21.33 -17.90
N GLN A 124 14.17 -21.87 -18.34
CA GLN A 124 15.28 -22.17 -17.45
C GLN A 124 15.71 -20.95 -16.64
N GLN A 125 16.09 -21.16 -15.37
CA GLN A 125 16.58 -20.10 -14.49
C GLN A 125 17.69 -19.26 -15.15
N GLY A 126 17.54 -17.93 -15.10
CA GLY A 126 18.44 -16.98 -15.74
C GLY A 126 18.05 -16.57 -17.16
N LEU A 127 17.01 -17.18 -17.73
CA LEU A 127 16.35 -16.72 -18.94
C LEU A 127 15.09 -15.91 -18.60
N TYR A 128 14.57 -15.18 -19.57
CA TYR A 128 13.27 -14.52 -19.50
C TYR A 128 12.42 -14.83 -20.73
N CYS A 129 11.12 -14.61 -20.61
CA CYS A 129 10.19 -14.81 -21.68
C CYS A 129 10.11 -13.59 -22.60
N LYS A 130 10.85 -13.62 -23.72
CA LYS A 130 10.81 -12.56 -24.73
C LYS A 130 9.53 -12.63 -25.54
N ARG A 131 8.64 -11.66 -25.32
CA ARG A 131 7.40 -11.51 -26.09
C ARG A 131 7.69 -11.08 -27.52
N LYS A 132 7.06 -11.76 -28.47
CA LYS A 132 6.98 -11.38 -29.89
C LYS A 132 5.54 -11.55 -30.34
N GLY A 133 4.78 -10.44 -30.32
CA GLY A 133 3.32 -10.50 -30.49
C GLY A 133 2.64 -11.20 -29.31
N ILE A 134 1.74 -12.14 -29.61
CA ILE A 134 1.01 -12.93 -28.59
C ILE A 134 1.78 -14.15 -28.08
N SER A 135 2.88 -14.53 -28.73
CA SER A 135 3.76 -15.64 -28.33
C SER A 135 5.01 -15.15 -27.61
N GLY A 136 5.59 -15.99 -26.76
CA GLY A 136 6.88 -15.77 -26.13
C GLY A 136 7.88 -16.88 -26.48
N HIS A 137 9.18 -16.56 -26.39
CA HIS A 137 10.25 -17.54 -26.40
C HIS A 137 11.30 -17.20 -25.35
N CYS A 138 11.92 -18.22 -24.77
CA CYS A 138 12.96 -18.04 -23.78
C CYS A 138 14.19 -17.39 -24.42
N ALA A 139 14.69 -16.32 -23.81
CA ALA A 139 15.83 -15.57 -24.30
C ALA A 139 16.80 -15.24 -23.16
N ARG A 140 18.04 -14.95 -23.53
CA ARG A 140 19.06 -14.46 -22.59
C ARG A 140 18.91 -12.97 -22.41
N HIS A 141 19.11 -12.50 -21.18
CA HIS A 141 19.40 -11.11 -20.91
C HIS A 141 20.70 -10.70 -21.60
N ASN A 142 20.87 -9.40 -21.82
CA ASN A 142 22.13 -8.86 -22.28
C ASN A 142 23.12 -8.71 -21.11
N THR A 143 24.31 -8.23 -21.41
CA THR A 143 25.39 -8.10 -20.43
C THR A 143 25.34 -6.81 -19.61
N LEU A 144 24.34 -5.94 -19.83
CA LEU A 144 24.24 -4.64 -19.15
C LEU A 144 23.66 -4.75 -17.73
N PHE A 145 22.96 -5.86 -17.41
CA PHE A 145 22.48 -6.24 -16.07
C PHE A 145 22.00 -5.06 -15.20
N ARG A 146 21.05 -4.27 -15.73
CA ARG A 146 20.48 -3.10 -15.06
C ARG A 146 19.56 -3.50 -13.92
N ASP A 147 19.72 -2.91 -12.74
CA ASP A 147 18.82 -3.12 -11.60
C ASP A 147 17.59 -2.21 -11.67
N LEU A 148 16.71 -2.38 -10.70
CA LEU A 148 15.51 -1.60 -10.49
C LEU A 148 15.75 -0.08 -10.61
N PHE A 149 14.89 0.59 -11.37
CA PHE A 149 14.88 2.02 -11.69
C PHE A 149 16.04 2.52 -12.57
N GLU A 150 16.97 1.65 -12.97
CA GLU A 150 17.96 2.01 -13.98
C GLU A 150 17.35 2.12 -15.38
N PRO A 151 17.88 3.00 -16.25
CA PRO A 151 17.37 3.18 -17.60
C PRO A 151 17.59 1.93 -18.47
N CYS A 152 16.59 1.62 -19.31
CA CYS A 152 16.60 0.51 -20.24
C CYS A 152 15.99 0.89 -21.59
N ALA A 153 16.43 0.22 -22.65
CA ALA A 153 15.82 0.31 -23.98
C ALA A 153 14.89 -0.89 -24.24
N GLU A 154 15.24 -2.07 -23.74
CA GLU A 154 14.43 -3.28 -23.83
C GLU A 154 14.55 -4.15 -22.57
N THR A 155 13.64 -5.11 -22.39
CA THR A 155 13.66 -6.00 -21.22
C THR A 155 14.96 -6.81 -21.09
N ALA A 156 15.66 -7.04 -22.20
CA ALA A 156 16.96 -7.72 -22.18
C ALA A 156 18.02 -6.92 -21.39
N ASP A 157 17.89 -5.61 -21.25
CA ASP A 157 18.80 -4.75 -20.48
C ASP A 157 18.73 -5.01 -18.97
N CYS A 158 17.56 -5.45 -18.48
CA CYS A 158 17.27 -5.56 -17.07
C CYS A 158 17.69 -6.90 -16.49
N LEU A 159 17.93 -6.96 -15.18
CA LEU A 159 18.11 -8.21 -14.45
C LEU A 159 16.87 -9.13 -14.55
N ALA A 160 17.07 -10.45 -14.53
CA ALA A 160 15.99 -11.43 -14.58
C ALA A 160 14.99 -11.23 -13.43
N GLY A 161 13.69 -11.21 -13.77
CA GLY A 161 12.60 -10.82 -12.86
C GLY A 161 12.15 -9.36 -13.03
N LEU A 162 12.91 -8.55 -13.77
CA LEU A 162 12.53 -7.18 -14.15
C LEU A 162 12.11 -7.11 -15.62
N VAL A 163 11.32 -6.08 -15.94
CA VAL A 163 10.94 -5.71 -17.30
C VAL A 163 11.29 -4.25 -17.56
N CYS A 164 11.55 -3.91 -18.82
CA CYS A 164 11.72 -2.51 -19.18
C CYS A 164 10.35 -1.85 -19.31
N SER A 165 10.06 -0.86 -18.45
CA SER A 165 8.81 -0.12 -18.47
C SER A 165 8.66 0.62 -19.79
N ALA A 166 7.50 0.46 -20.43
CA ALA A 166 7.15 1.24 -21.61
C ALA A 166 6.79 2.70 -21.27
N ARG A 167 6.56 3.00 -19.99
CA ARG A 167 6.18 4.33 -19.50
C ARG A 167 7.38 5.13 -19.01
N SER A 168 8.19 4.55 -18.14
CA SER A 168 9.33 5.26 -17.53
C SER A 168 10.67 5.00 -18.23
N HIS A 169 10.73 4.02 -19.15
CA HIS A 169 12.00 3.56 -19.76
C HIS A 169 13.04 3.14 -18.73
N GLN A 170 12.58 2.60 -17.59
CA GLN A 170 13.40 2.07 -16.52
C GLN A 170 13.05 0.61 -16.25
N CYS A 171 14.00 -0.13 -15.69
CA CYS A 171 13.77 -1.48 -15.22
C CYS A 171 12.85 -1.46 -14.00
N VAL A 172 11.70 -2.14 -14.10
CA VAL A 172 10.70 -2.24 -13.04
C VAL A 172 10.39 -3.71 -12.77
N PRO A 173 9.76 -4.07 -11.64
CA PRO A 173 9.45 -5.47 -11.35
C PRO A 173 8.55 -6.05 -12.46
N GLY A 174 8.89 -7.23 -12.97
CA GLY A 174 8.10 -7.93 -13.99
C GLY A 174 6.82 -8.54 -13.45
N SER A 175 6.69 -8.67 -12.13
CA SER A 175 5.52 -9.27 -11.50
C SER A 175 4.30 -8.34 -11.51
N LEU A 176 3.12 -8.91 -11.75
CA LEU A 176 1.85 -8.19 -11.77
C LEU A 176 1.58 -7.44 -10.46
N LEU A 177 1.99 -8.01 -9.33
CA LEU A 177 1.75 -7.41 -8.02
C LEU A 177 2.69 -6.24 -7.72
N LEU A 178 3.92 -6.24 -8.24
CA LEU A 178 4.93 -5.23 -7.91
C LEU A 178 5.18 -4.23 -9.05
N ASN A 179 4.74 -4.51 -10.28
CA ASN A 179 4.94 -3.62 -11.42
C ASN A 179 4.19 -2.27 -11.27
N PRO A 180 4.88 -1.13 -11.27
CA PRO A 180 4.29 0.20 -11.14
C PRO A 180 3.52 0.67 -12.38
N ASP A 181 3.78 0.09 -13.57
CA ASP A 181 3.01 0.40 -14.79
C ASP A 181 1.56 -0.10 -14.70
N ILE A 182 1.35 -1.17 -13.93
CA ILE A 182 0.03 -1.76 -13.68
C ILE A 182 -0.66 -1.01 -12.53
N PHE A 183 0.03 -0.89 -11.41
CA PHE A 183 -0.45 -0.14 -10.26
C PHE A 183 0.74 0.48 -9.54
N PRO A 184 0.93 1.82 -9.63
CA PRO A 184 2.03 2.50 -8.95
C PRO A 184 1.88 2.49 -7.43
N GLY A 185 0.67 2.19 -6.94
CA GLY A 185 0.31 2.31 -5.54
C GLY A 185 -0.25 3.69 -5.22
N ILE A 186 -0.65 3.87 -3.96
CA ILE A 186 -1.16 5.15 -3.47
C ILE A 186 -0.03 6.18 -3.31
N THR A 187 -0.38 7.46 -3.34
CA THR A 187 0.53 8.53 -2.94
C THR A 187 0.44 8.75 -1.44
N CYS A 188 1.58 8.85 -0.77
CA CYS A 188 1.65 9.16 0.65
C CYS A 188 1.96 10.65 0.81
N ALA A 189 1.08 11.38 1.49
CA ALA A 189 1.36 12.76 1.86
C ALA A 189 2.57 12.83 2.80
N PRO A 190 3.41 13.88 2.71
CA PRO A 190 4.44 14.15 3.71
C PRO A 190 3.78 14.40 5.08
N GLU A 191 4.33 13.78 6.12
CA GLU A 191 3.80 13.83 7.49
C GLU A 191 4.86 14.27 8.51
N GLU A 192 6.03 14.69 8.05
CA GLU A 192 7.20 15.03 8.89
C GLU A 192 6.92 16.23 9.81
N GLU A 193 6.02 17.12 9.38
CA GLU A 193 5.59 18.29 10.15
C GLU A 193 4.45 17.99 11.13
N LEU A 194 3.78 16.84 10.97
CA LEU A 194 2.71 16.44 11.89
C LEU A 194 3.30 15.94 13.22
N PRO A 195 2.61 16.18 14.35
CA PRO A 195 3.00 15.58 15.61
C PRO A 195 2.76 14.08 15.58
N PHE A 196 3.42 13.34 16.48
CA PHE A 196 3.23 11.90 16.58
C PHE A 196 1.78 11.58 17.02
N GLY A 197 1.07 10.82 16.20
CA GLY A 197 -0.31 10.41 16.48
C GLY A 197 -0.85 9.44 15.43
N ALA A 198 -2.00 8.85 15.71
CA ALA A 198 -2.71 7.97 14.76
C ALA A 198 -3.53 8.82 13.81
N ARG A 199 -3.49 8.49 12.51
CA ARG A 199 -4.38 9.10 11.51
C ARG A 199 -5.82 8.65 11.77
N MET A 200 -6.74 9.62 11.78
CA MET A 200 -8.16 9.44 12.14
C MET A 200 -9.05 10.32 11.25
N VAL A 201 -8.78 10.39 9.95
CA VAL A 201 -9.58 11.18 9.00
C VAL A 201 -10.86 10.44 8.64
N VAL A 202 -12.01 10.87 9.17
CA VAL A 202 -13.31 10.23 8.92
C VAL A 202 -13.72 10.43 7.45
N PRO A 203 -14.01 9.35 6.69
CA PRO A 203 -14.49 9.46 5.31
C PRO A 203 -15.82 10.22 5.23
N ARG A 204 -15.85 11.34 4.51
CA ARG A 204 -17.05 12.17 4.30
C ARG A 204 -16.96 12.97 3.00
N ALA A 205 -18.12 13.39 2.48
CA ALA A 205 -18.20 14.14 1.23
C ALA A 205 -17.38 15.44 1.30
N GLY A 206 -16.57 15.72 0.27
CA GLY A 206 -15.73 16.92 0.18
C GLY A 206 -14.41 16.86 0.95
N VAL A 207 -14.11 15.75 1.64
CA VAL A 207 -12.80 15.50 2.26
C VAL A 207 -12.13 14.35 1.52
N GLU A 208 -11.11 14.67 0.73
CA GLU A 208 -10.25 13.65 0.12
C GLU A 208 -9.35 13.04 1.19
N SER A 209 -9.46 11.73 1.38
CA SER A 209 -8.64 11.00 2.34
C SER A 209 -8.31 9.61 1.80
N PRO A 210 -7.02 9.20 1.83
CA PRO A 210 -6.62 7.83 1.56
C PRO A 210 -7.41 6.83 2.43
N PHE A 211 -7.72 5.65 1.88
CA PHE A 211 -8.59 4.68 2.56
C PHE A 211 -8.15 4.32 3.99
N TYR A 212 -6.84 4.22 4.20
CA TYR A 212 -6.19 3.81 5.46
C TYR A 212 -5.73 4.98 6.35
N ASP A 213 -6.15 6.22 6.05
CA ASP A 213 -6.00 7.36 6.98
C ASP A 213 -7.04 7.32 8.11
N PHE A 214 -7.93 6.33 8.07
CA PHE A 214 -8.78 5.92 9.19
C PHE A 214 -8.56 4.43 9.47
N PRO A 215 -8.65 3.98 10.74
CA PRO A 215 -8.47 2.57 11.06
C PRO A 215 -9.43 1.65 10.30
N PHE A 216 -8.91 0.52 9.82
CA PHE A 216 -9.70 -0.48 9.11
C PHE A 216 -9.43 -1.87 9.72
N PRO A 217 -10.44 -2.74 9.87
CA PRO A 217 -11.86 -2.49 9.66
C PRO A 217 -12.49 -1.59 10.74
N THR A 218 -13.57 -0.89 10.37
CA THR A 218 -14.33 -0.02 11.27
C THR A 218 -15.78 0.13 10.81
N ASP A 219 -16.70 0.36 11.75
CA ASP A 219 -18.11 0.58 11.44
C ASP A 219 -18.37 1.91 10.72
N VAL A 220 -17.43 2.86 10.73
CA VAL A 220 -17.50 4.08 9.88
C VAL A 220 -17.55 3.73 8.38
N ARG A 221 -17.04 2.56 7.99
CA ARG A 221 -17.11 2.04 6.62
C ARG A 221 -18.38 1.21 6.38
N ARG A 222 -19.38 1.25 7.25
CA ARG A 222 -20.68 0.60 7.01
C ARG A 222 -21.67 1.60 6.43
N LYS A 223 -22.28 1.27 5.30
CA LYS A 223 -23.35 2.04 4.64
C LYS A 223 -24.54 1.13 4.36
N ALA A 224 -25.71 1.50 4.88
CA ALA A 224 -26.94 0.71 4.73
C ALA A 224 -26.79 -0.79 5.11
N GLY A 225 -26.01 -1.08 6.16
CA GLY A 225 -25.76 -2.45 6.62
C GLY A 225 -24.71 -3.24 5.82
N ARG A 226 -24.12 -2.64 4.78
CA ARG A 226 -23.04 -3.21 3.97
C ARG A 226 -21.71 -2.53 4.21
N ILE A 227 -20.62 -3.18 3.82
CA ILE A 227 -19.28 -2.57 3.87
C ILE A 227 -19.08 -1.70 2.64
N ASP A 228 -18.67 -0.45 2.83
CA ASP A 228 -18.27 0.48 1.77
C ASP A 228 -16.76 0.40 1.50
N LEU A 229 -16.40 -0.18 0.35
CA LEU A 229 -15.03 -0.29 -0.15
C LEU A 229 -14.81 0.58 -1.40
N SER A 230 -15.72 1.50 -1.72
CA SER A 230 -15.67 2.32 -2.93
C SER A 230 -14.39 3.16 -3.02
N SER A 231 -13.90 3.67 -1.90
CA SER A 231 -12.67 4.47 -1.83
C SER A 231 -11.40 3.64 -1.58
N HIS A 232 -11.48 2.30 -1.57
CA HIS A 232 -10.29 1.45 -1.45
C HIS A 232 -9.43 1.61 -2.71
N PRO A 233 -8.08 1.73 -2.61
CA PRO A 233 -7.23 1.90 -3.78
C PRO A 233 -7.37 0.73 -4.76
N ARG A 234 -7.43 1.05 -6.06
CA ARG A 234 -7.61 0.07 -7.14
C ARG A 234 -6.50 0.21 -8.19
N PRO A 235 -5.92 -0.90 -8.67
CA PRO A 235 -5.08 -0.93 -9.87
C PRO A 235 -5.76 -0.36 -11.11
N GLY A 236 -7.10 -0.37 -11.14
CA GLY A 236 -7.87 -0.03 -12.32
C GLY A 236 -7.84 -1.15 -13.36
N PRO A 237 -8.39 -0.90 -14.56
CA PRO A 237 -8.59 -1.95 -15.57
C PRO A 237 -7.30 -2.50 -16.20
N GLY A 238 -6.17 -1.83 -15.97
CA GLY A 238 -4.89 -2.19 -16.56
C GLY A 238 -4.92 -2.30 -18.10
N PRO A 239 -3.88 -2.89 -18.71
CA PRO A 239 -3.83 -3.12 -20.16
C PRO A 239 -4.89 -4.10 -20.68
N ALA A 240 -5.42 -4.97 -19.81
CA ALA A 240 -6.44 -5.96 -20.16
C ALA A 240 -7.86 -5.37 -20.21
N GLY A 241 -8.05 -4.11 -19.77
CA GLY A 241 -9.35 -3.44 -19.80
C GLY A 241 -10.34 -3.90 -18.72
N PHE A 242 -9.91 -4.71 -17.75
CA PHE A 242 -10.77 -5.26 -16.70
C PHE A 242 -10.12 -5.16 -15.31
N ASP A 243 -10.79 -4.46 -14.39
CA ASP A 243 -10.33 -4.28 -13.00
C ASP A 243 -10.84 -5.43 -12.14
N SER A 244 -10.06 -6.50 -12.05
CA SER A 244 -10.44 -7.68 -11.28
C SER A 244 -10.55 -7.39 -9.78
N LEU A 245 -9.72 -6.48 -9.25
CA LEU A 245 -9.80 -6.10 -7.84
C LEU A 245 -11.01 -5.20 -7.59
N GLY A 246 -11.26 -4.23 -8.47
CA GLY A 246 -12.45 -3.39 -8.41
C GLY A 246 -13.73 -4.22 -8.40
N ALA A 247 -13.87 -5.15 -9.34
CA ALA A 247 -15.02 -6.06 -9.40
C ALA A 247 -15.18 -6.91 -8.13
N LEU A 248 -14.07 -7.40 -7.55
CA LEU A 248 -14.09 -8.13 -6.28
C LEU A 248 -14.53 -7.25 -5.10
N LEU A 249 -14.02 -6.02 -5.03
CA LEU A 249 -14.37 -5.06 -3.97
C LEU A 249 -15.84 -4.64 -4.07
N ASP A 250 -16.34 -4.43 -5.29
CA ASP A 250 -17.73 -4.08 -5.55
C ASP A 250 -18.67 -5.23 -5.14
N ALA A 251 -18.37 -6.47 -5.55
CA ALA A 251 -19.12 -7.65 -5.11
C ALA A 251 -19.06 -7.84 -3.58
N ALA A 252 -17.90 -7.62 -2.95
CA ALA A 252 -17.79 -7.67 -1.50
C ALA A 252 -18.64 -6.60 -0.80
N SER A 253 -18.71 -5.40 -1.37
CA SER A 253 -19.58 -4.32 -0.89
C SER A 253 -21.07 -4.62 -1.07
N GLU A 254 -21.46 -5.43 -2.06
CA GLU A 254 -22.84 -5.86 -2.27
C GLU A 254 -23.26 -6.97 -1.30
N ASP A 255 -22.36 -7.92 -1.02
CA ASP A 255 -22.68 -9.16 -0.32
C ASP A 255 -22.41 -9.11 1.19
N LEU A 256 -21.34 -8.44 1.64
CA LEU A 256 -20.89 -8.51 3.02
C LEU A 256 -21.71 -7.60 3.95
N ASP A 257 -22.30 -8.19 4.99
CA ASP A 257 -23.01 -7.50 6.08
C ASP A 257 -22.13 -7.29 7.34
N GLY A 258 -20.87 -7.69 7.29
CA GLY A 258 -19.93 -7.57 8.39
C GLY A 258 -18.50 -7.92 7.99
N PHE A 259 -17.56 -7.53 8.85
CA PHE A 259 -16.14 -7.82 8.65
C PHE A 259 -15.83 -9.28 8.98
N GLY A 260 -14.77 -9.82 8.37
CA GLY A 260 -14.36 -11.20 8.56
C GLY A 260 -14.00 -11.52 10.02
N VAL A 261 -14.15 -12.78 10.41
CA VAL A 261 -13.84 -13.28 11.77
C VAL A 261 -12.35 -13.43 12.06
N ASN A 262 -11.48 -13.19 11.08
CA ASN A 262 -10.03 -13.15 11.27
C ASN A 262 -9.46 -11.87 10.64
N PRO A 263 -9.81 -10.69 11.16
CA PRO A 263 -9.43 -9.43 10.55
C PRO A 263 -7.96 -9.10 10.82
N LEU A 264 -7.34 -8.41 9.85
CA LEU A 264 -6.14 -7.62 10.11
C LEU A 264 -6.58 -6.18 10.37
N ILE A 265 -6.53 -5.77 11.63
CA ILE A 265 -6.92 -4.44 12.07
C ILE A 265 -5.69 -3.54 11.96
N SER A 266 -5.80 -2.41 11.27
CA SER A 266 -4.68 -1.52 10.96
C SER A 266 -4.96 -0.11 11.44
N PHE A 267 -3.98 0.48 12.13
CA PHE A 267 -3.92 1.90 12.50
C PHE A 267 -2.67 2.51 11.87
N ARG A 268 -2.82 3.58 11.09
CA ARG A 268 -1.69 4.33 10.53
C ARG A 268 -1.26 5.42 11.51
N PHE A 269 0.05 5.60 11.69
CA PHE A 269 0.66 6.66 12.49
C PHE A 269 1.49 7.59 11.61
N THR A 270 1.67 8.83 12.06
CA THR A 270 2.51 9.82 11.36
C THR A 270 4.00 9.53 11.45
N ARG A 271 4.43 8.70 12.41
CA ARG A 271 5.84 8.34 12.66
C ARG A 271 5.97 6.90 13.13
N GLU A 272 7.22 6.41 13.12
CA GLU A 272 7.53 5.08 13.63
C GLU A 272 7.18 4.93 15.11
N VAL A 273 6.45 3.85 15.40
CA VAL A 273 6.09 3.44 16.77
C VAL A 273 7.20 2.56 17.32
N ASP A 274 7.63 2.84 18.54
CA ASP A 274 8.52 1.94 19.28
C ASP A 274 7.77 0.64 19.60
N ALA A 275 8.18 -0.45 18.94
CA ALA A 275 7.57 -1.76 19.08
C ALA A 275 7.60 -2.28 20.53
N SER A 276 8.57 -1.86 21.35
CA SER A 276 8.64 -2.26 22.77
C SER A 276 7.50 -1.66 23.61
N SER A 277 6.91 -0.56 23.13
CA SER A 277 5.75 0.09 23.76
C SER A 277 4.41 -0.56 23.38
N LEU A 278 4.38 -1.48 22.40
CA LEU A 278 3.19 -2.20 21.95
C LEU A 278 2.97 -3.46 22.78
N ARG A 279 2.08 -3.38 23.77
CA ARG A 279 1.83 -4.45 24.75
C ARG A 279 0.34 -4.76 24.79
N MET A 280 -0.02 -5.95 24.29
CA MET A 280 -1.38 -6.48 24.40
C MET A 280 -1.84 -6.55 25.86
N GLY A 281 -3.09 -6.16 26.11
CA GLY A 281 -3.68 -6.06 27.45
C GLY A 281 -3.28 -4.81 28.24
N PHE A 282 -2.36 -3.97 27.72
CA PHE A 282 -1.89 -2.76 28.39
C PHE A 282 -2.05 -1.53 27.50
N THR A 283 -1.14 -1.34 26.55
CA THR A 283 -1.16 -0.20 25.62
C THR A 283 -2.00 -0.47 24.39
N VAL A 284 -2.23 -1.75 24.08
CA VAL A 284 -3.18 -2.20 23.05
C VAL A 284 -4.15 -3.16 23.72
N ARG A 285 -5.44 -2.85 23.67
CA ARG A 285 -6.52 -3.70 24.17
C ARG A 285 -7.39 -4.16 23.02
N PHE A 286 -7.82 -5.41 23.04
CA PHE A 286 -8.72 -5.96 22.03
C PHE A 286 -9.90 -6.56 22.79
N VAL A 287 -11.08 -5.97 22.65
CA VAL A 287 -12.22 -6.23 23.54
C VAL A 287 -13.43 -6.65 22.72
N ASP A 288 -14.09 -7.70 23.18
CA ASP A 288 -15.44 -8.07 22.74
C ASP A 288 -16.42 -7.12 23.42
N LEU A 289 -17.02 -6.20 22.67
CA LEU A 289 -17.96 -5.21 23.20
C LEU A 289 -19.30 -5.82 23.61
N THR A 290 -19.61 -7.04 23.15
CA THR A 290 -20.84 -7.75 23.52
C THR A 290 -20.72 -8.35 24.91
N THR A 291 -19.54 -8.86 25.28
CA THR A 291 -19.30 -9.55 26.56
C THR A 291 -18.45 -8.74 27.56
N GLY A 292 -17.72 -7.74 27.07
CA GLY A 292 -16.71 -7.00 27.83
C GLY A 292 -15.39 -7.75 28.03
N ALA A 293 -15.23 -8.96 27.46
CA ALA A 293 -14.03 -9.78 27.63
C ALA A 293 -12.86 -9.29 26.77
N GLU A 294 -11.64 -9.44 27.28
CA GLU A 294 -10.43 -9.30 26.48
C GLU A 294 -10.31 -10.46 25.49
N VAL A 295 -9.91 -10.12 24.27
CA VAL A 295 -9.65 -11.02 23.16
C VAL A 295 -8.14 -11.15 23.01
N PRO A 296 -7.60 -12.38 22.96
CA PRO A 296 -6.19 -12.56 22.67
C PRO A 296 -5.87 -12.01 21.28
N GLY A 297 -4.75 -11.32 21.14
CA GLY A 297 -4.33 -10.70 19.89
C GLY A 297 -2.83 -10.72 19.74
N LEU A 298 -2.39 -10.57 18.50
CA LEU A 298 -1.01 -10.32 18.13
C LEU A 298 -0.93 -8.90 17.59
N VAL A 299 0.03 -8.13 18.10
CA VAL A 299 0.32 -6.77 17.63
C VAL A 299 1.68 -6.74 16.95
N GLN A 300 1.76 -6.04 15.84
CA GLN A 300 3.01 -5.81 15.11
C GLN A 300 3.06 -4.39 14.58
N PHE A 301 4.26 -3.80 14.58
CA PHE A 301 4.53 -2.56 13.88
C PHE A 301 5.11 -2.84 12.49
N VAL A 302 4.64 -2.09 11.48
CA VAL A 302 5.08 -2.16 10.10
C VAL A 302 5.50 -0.76 9.67
N ALA A 303 6.82 -0.51 9.67
CA ALA A 303 7.39 0.78 9.26
C ALA A 303 7.17 1.07 7.77
N LYS A 304 7.40 0.06 6.93
CA LYS A 304 7.40 0.20 5.47
C LYS A 304 5.98 0.33 4.91
N ARG A 305 5.85 1.18 3.89
CA ARG A 305 4.64 1.27 3.07
C ARG A 305 4.49 0.06 2.15
N ASP A 306 3.30 -0.09 1.57
CA ASP A 306 3.05 -0.94 0.41
C ASP A 306 2.29 -0.15 -0.66
N LYS A 307 1.77 -0.85 -1.68
CA LYS A 307 1.01 -0.21 -2.77
C LYS A 307 -0.36 0.33 -2.33
N TYR A 308 -0.94 -0.22 -1.27
CA TYR A 308 -2.30 0.11 -0.85
C TYR A 308 -2.34 1.03 0.36
N SER A 309 -1.28 1.03 1.18
CA SER A 309 -1.19 1.84 2.39
C SER A 309 0.21 2.41 2.59
N CYS A 310 0.25 3.61 3.16
CA CYS A 310 1.47 4.24 3.63
C CYS A 310 2.06 3.48 4.82
N GLY A 311 3.30 3.85 5.16
CA GLY A 311 4.07 3.24 6.23
C GLY A 311 3.52 3.53 7.62
N ASN A 312 4.30 3.18 8.64
CA ASN A 312 4.01 3.44 10.05
C ASN A 312 2.68 2.88 10.53
N ARG A 313 2.43 1.59 10.30
CA ARG A 313 1.18 0.93 10.72
C ARG A 313 1.37 0.09 11.97
N VAL A 314 0.44 0.18 12.91
CA VAL A 314 0.24 -0.84 13.93
C VAL A 314 -0.86 -1.77 13.45
N VAL A 315 -0.53 -3.04 13.29
CA VAL A 315 -1.48 -4.08 12.89
C VAL A 315 -1.77 -5.02 14.04
N ILE A 316 -3.05 -5.33 14.24
CA ILE A 316 -3.56 -6.20 15.28
C ILE A 316 -4.39 -7.29 14.61
N ARG A 317 -4.21 -8.55 15.03
CA ARG A 317 -5.00 -9.67 14.52
C ARG A 317 -5.23 -10.73 15.59
N PRO A 318 -6.27 -11.55 15.48
CA PRO A 318 -6.38 -12.76 16.28
C PRO A 318 -5.20 -13.72 16.04
N PRO A 319 -4.83 -14.55 17.03
CA PRO A 319 -3.90 -15.64 16.84
C PRO A 319 -4.39 -16.62 15.77
N HIS A 320 -3.47 -17.29 15.08
CA HIS A 320 -3.82 -18.33 14.12
C HIS A 320 -4.65 -19.44 14.79
N GLY A 321 -5.72 -19.88 14.13
CA GLY A 321 -6.62 -20.91 14.65
C GLY A 321 -7.62 -20.43 15.70
N VAL A 322 -7.61 -19.14 16.07
CA VAL A 322 -8.53 -18.57 17.07
C VAL A 322 -9.33 -17.42 16.44
N PRO A 323 -10.33 -17.72 15.59
CA PRO A 323 -11.14 -16.68 14.98
C PRO A 323 -12.05 -16.00 16.02
N LEU A 324 -12.46 -14.77 15.71
CA LEU A 324 -13.50 -14.07 16.43
C LEU A 324 -14.86 -14.78 16.27
N VAL A 325 -15.76 -14.54 17.21
CA VAL A 325 -17.13 -15.06 17.12
C VAL A 325 -17.94 -14.14 16.19
N GLY A 326 -18.58 -14.73 15.18
CA GLY A 326 -19.44 -14.01 14.25
C GLY A 326 -20.63 -13.34 14.95
N GLY A 327 -21.14 -12.26 14.37
CA GLY A 327 -22.31 -11.53 14.88
C GLY A 327 -22.06 -10.71 16.15
N ARG A 328 -20.80 -10.49 16.52
CA ARG A 328 -20.40 -9.67 17.68
C ARG A 328 -19.74 -8.36 17.27
N GLN A 329 -19.70 -7.44 18.23
CA GLN A 329 -18.99 -6.17 18.11
C GLN A 329 -17.68 -6.24 18.86
N TYR A 330 -16.62 -5.71 18.26
CA TYR A 330 -15.28 -5.70 18.83
C TYR A 330 -14.67 -4.30 18.73
N ALA A 331 -13.82 -3.97 19.68
CA ALA A 331 -13.01 -2.76 19.65
C ALA A 331 -11.54 -3.09 19.85
N VAL A 332 -10.69 -2.40 19.11
CA VAL A 332 -9.27 -2.28 19.46
C VAL A 332 -9.05 -0.88 19.98
N VAL A 333 -8.44 -0.79 21.16
CA VAL A 333 -8.10 0.47 21.83
C VAL A 333 -6.59 0.56 21.94
N ILE A 334 -6.00 1.56 21.29
CA ILE A 334 -4.59 1.92 21.46
C ILE A 334 -4.53 3.12 22.41
N THR A 335 -3.82 2.98 23.51
CA THR A 335 -3.77 4.00 24.56
C THR A 335 -2.60 4.97 24.34
N ARG A 336 -2.60 6.09 25.07
CA ARG A 336 -1.48 7.06 25.08
C ARG A 336 -0.18 6.52 25.69
N GLY A 337 -0.17 5.27 26.15
CA GLY A 337 1.02 4.60 26.68
C GLY A 337 2.02 4.15 25.61
N ILE A 338 1.62 4.10 24.33
CA ILE A 338 2.56 3.85 23.23
C ILE A 338 3.56 5.01 23.08
N ARG A 339 4.70 4.73 22.45
CA ARG A 339 5.76 5.71 22.20
C ARG A 339 6.19 5.67 20.75
N SER A 340 6.63 6.80 20.23
CA SER A 340 7.43 6.81 18.99
C SER A 340 8.85 6.28 19.28
N VAL A 341 9.61 5.96 18.24
CA VAL A 341 11.07 5.68 18.38
C VAL A 341 11.81 6.87 19.04
N GLY A 342 11.37 8.11 18.79
CA GLY A 342 11.85 9.32 19.49
C GLY A 342 11.30 9.54 20.91
N ASN A 343 10.68 8.54 21.54
CA ASN A 343 10.06 8.60 22.88
C ASN A 343 8.96 9.68 23.06
N GLN A 344 8.27 10.07 21.99
CA GLN A 344 7.14 10.99 22.05
C GLN A 344 5.85 10.25 22.42
N ALA A 345 4.97 10.89 23.18
CA ALA A 345 3.60 10.41 23.41
C ALA A 345 2.71 10.78 22.22
N PRO A 346 1.72 9.96 21.86
CA PRO A 346 0.79 10.31 20.79
C PRO A 346 -0.14 11.45 21.24
N VAL A 347 -0.40 12.38 20.34
CA VAL A 347 -1.45 13.40 20.48
C VAL A 347 -2.66 13.06 19.61
N PRO A 348 -3.87 13.53 19.94
CA PRO A 348 -5.00 13.44 19.04
C PRO A 348 -4.71 14.16 17.72
N LEU A 349 -5.03 13.50 16.60
CA LEU A 349 -4.91 14.03 15.25
C LEU A 349 -6.26 13.94 14.53
N ASP A 350 -6.38 14.68 13.44
CA ASP A 350 -7.52 14.63 12.53
C ASP A 350 -8.85 14.79 13.30
N ASP A 351 -9.81 13.89 13.08
CA ASP A 351 -11.12 13.95 13.73
C ASP A 351 -11.16 13.24 15.09
N LEU A 352 -10.02 12.78 15.64
CA LEU A 352 -10.00 11.99 16.88
C LEU A 352 -10.59 12.74 18.07
N GLU A 353 -10.33 14.05 18.19
CA GLU A 353 -10.88 14.85 19.28
C GLU A 353 -12.41 14.93 19.22
N ALA A 354 -12.97 15.07 18.03
CA ALA A 354 -14.42 15.05 17.82
C ALA A 354 -15.02 13.67 18.12
N LEU A 355 -14.35 12.58 17.70
CA LEU A 355 -14.80 11.20 17.93
C LEU A 355 -14.77 10.79 19.40
N LEU A 356 -13.86 11.36 20.19
CA LEU A 356 -13.78 11.15 21.64
C LEU A 356 -14.66 12.12 22.44
N GLY A 357 -15.34 13.05 21.75
CA GLY A 357 -16.21 14.04 22.35
C GLY A 357 -17.44 13.41 23.03
N PRO A 358 -18.03 14.11 24.02
CA PRO A 358 -19.20 13.61 24.76
C PRO A 358 -20.51 13.66 23.96
N ALA A 359 -20.52 14.36 22.83
CA ALA A 359 -21.69 14.52 21.96
C ALA A 359 -21.45 13.78 20.64
N GLU A 360 -22.48 13.11 20.14
CA GLU A 360 -22.46 12.53 18.81
C GLU A 360 -22.29 13.67 17.78
N PRO A 361 -21.33 13.57 16.84
CA PRO A 361 -21.16 14.55 15.78
C PRO A 361 -22.47 14.73 15.01
N ALA A 362 -22.80 15.97 14.63
CA ALA A 362 -23.94 16.22 13.76
C ALA A 362 -23.77 15.39 12.48
N ALA A 363 -24.81 14.66 12.08
CA ALA A 363 -24.74 13.76 10.93
C ALA A 363 -24.22 14.49 9.69
N ASP A 364 -23.05 14.07 9.21
CA ASP A 364 -22.54 14.53 7.93
C ASP A 364 -23.46 14.05 6.80
N PRO A 365 -23.59 14.83 5.71
CA PRO A 365 -24.29 14.35 4.53
C PRO A 365 -23.62 13.04 4.05
N PRO A 366 -24.42 12.05 3.61
CA PRO A 366 -23.88 10.77 3.19
C PRO A 366 -22.88 10.95 2.04
N LEU A 367 -21.81 10.15 2.06
CA LEU A 367 -20.88 9.95 0.95
C LEU A 367 -21.61 9.72 -0.39
#